data_AF-A0A060C2E9-F1
#
_entry.id   AF-A0A060C2E9-F1
#
_cell.length_a   1.000
_cell.length_b   1.000
_cell.length_c   1.000
_cell.angle_alpha   90.00
_cell.angle_beta   90.00
_cell.angle_gamma   90.00
#
_symmetry.space_group_name_H-M   'P 1'
#
loop_
_entity.id
_entity.type
_entity.pdbx_description
1 polymer ?
#
loop_
_entity_poly.entity_id
_entity_poly.type
_entity_poly.pdbx_seq_one_letter_code
_entity_poly.pdbx_strand_id
1 'polypeptide(L)'
;MVKMGELQALEVSPNKAGAYHTIGAALHALVKLIPDDNVPVTINVAPGEYHERLEIRRPNLTIRGETAESVRIIGDLGAFMDADDGLKLGTFRTYTVFVDAHDVALENLSIENKQG
;
A
#
# COMPACT_ATOMS: atom_id res chain seq x y z
N MET A 1 30.63 11.06 14.10
CA MET A 1 29.62 10.03 14.42
C MET A 1 28.37 10.35 13.63
N VAL A 2 28.17 9.67 12.50
CA VAL A 2 26.91 9.74 11.75
C VAL A 2 25.92 8.82 12.45
N LYS A 3 24.76 9.34 12.83
CA LYS A 3 23.68 8.59 13.47
C LYS A 3 23.24 7.48 12.50
N MET A 4 23.29 6.22 12.92
CA MET A 4 22.82 5.10 12.09
C MET A 4 21.31 5.29 11.81
N GLY A 5 20.98 5.44 10.53
CA GLY A 5 19.67 5.15 9.92
C GLY A 5 18.44 5.70 10.63
N GLU A 6 18.09 6.97 10.41
CA GLU A 6 16.66 7.32 10.40
C GLU A 6 16.06 6.60 9.19
N LEU A 7 15.39 5.47 9.44
CA LEU A 7 14.43 4.90 8.48
C LEU A 7 13.51 6.05 8.06
N GLN A 8 13.51 6.41 6.78
CA GLN A 8 12.58 7.41 6.30
C GLN A 8 11.17 6.81 6.41
N ALA A 9 10.42 7.31 7.38
CA ALA A 9 9.11 6.80 7.72
C ALA A 9 8.05 7.78 7.24
N LEU A 10 7.14 7.33 6.37
CA LEU A 10 5.90 8.04 6.06
C LEU A 10 4.81 7.54 6.99
N GLU A 11 3.92 8.43 7.42
CA GLU A 11 2.76 8.07 8.23
C GLU A 11 1.48 8.10 7.41
N VAL A 12 0.71 7.03 7.51
CA VAL A 12 -0.63 6.91 6.93
C VAL A 12 -1.64 6.77 8.06
N SER A 13 -2.67 7.61 8.03
CA SER A 13 -3.80 7.54 8.94
C SER A 13 -5.02 8.23 8.33
N PRO A 14 -6.21 7.61 8.35
CA PRO A 14 -7.42 8.22 7.78
C PRO A 14 -7.88 9.47 8.55
N ASN A 15 -7.48 9.61 9.82
CA ASN A 15 -8.04 10.60 10.75
C ASN A 15 -7.00 11.56 11.35
N LYS A 16 -5.70 11.34 11.12
CA LYS A 16 -4.64 12.17 11.71
C LYS A 16 -4.27 13.32 10.79
N ALA A 17 -4.47 14.56 11.26
CA ALA A 17 -4.02 15.75 10.54
C ALA A 17 -2.50 15.71 10.30
N GLY A 18 -2.08 16.01 9.06
CA GLY A 18 -0.68 16.00 8.65
C GLY A 18 -0.14 14.63 8.23
N ALA A 19 -0.90 13.55 8.38
CA ALA A 19 -0.57 12.24 7.80
C ALA A 19 -1.15 12.11 6.38
N TYR A 20 -0.65 11.14 5.60
CA TYR A 20 -1.34 10.71 4.39
C TYR A 20 -2.62 9.97 4.77
N HIS A 21 -3.74 10.28 4.10
CA HIS A 21 -5.01 9.61 4.41
C HIS A 21 -5.15 8.23 3.76
N THR A 22 -4.33 7.91 2.75
CA THR A 22 -4.34 6.62 2.04
C THR A 22 -2.92 6.09 1.81
N ILE A 23 -2.77 4.78 1.66
CA ILE A 23 -1.46 4.16 1.40
C ILE A 23 -1.01 4.51 -0.02
N GLY A 24 -1.95 4.55 -0.99
CA GLY A 24 -1.67 4.98 -2.35
C GLY A 24 -1.09 6.41 -2.44
N ALA A 25 -1.59 7.35 -1.62
CA ALA A 25 -1.06 8.71 -1.58
C ALA A 25 0.37 8.76 -1.03
N ALA A 26 0.67 7.98 0.01
CA ALA A 26 2.02 7.85 0.55
C ALA A 26 2.99 7.24 -0.48
N LEU A 27 2.58 6.18 -1.18
CA LEU A 27 3.34 5.56 -2.27
C LEU A 27 3.64 6.56 -3.40
N HIS A 28 2.65 7.36 -3.82
CA HIS A 28 2.84 8.37 -4.86
C HIS A 28 3.80 9.49 -4.42
N ALA A 29 3.66 9.96 -3.18
CA ALA A 29 4.54 10.98 -2.63
C ALA A 29 5.99 10.48 -2.48
N LEU A 30 6.16 9.20 -2.14
CA LEU A 30 7.45 8.58 -1.93
C LEU A 30 8.37 8.73 -3.14
N VAL A 31 7.85 8.52 -4.35
CA VAL A 31 8.61 8.68 -5.61
C VAL A 31 9.23 10.07 -5.75
N LYS A 32 8.58 11.11 -5.22
CA LYS A 32 9.06 12.50 -5.28
C LYS A 32 9.97 12.85 -4.11
N LEU A 33 9.66 12.35 -2.92
CA LEU A 33 10.40 12.65 -1.69
C LEU A 33 11.75 11.92 -1.64
N ILE A 34 11.78 10.67 -2.12
CA ILE A 34 12.91 9.76 -1.99
C ILE A 34 13.12 9.08 -3.35
N PRO A 35 13.71 9.77 -4.34
CA PRO A 35 13.84 9.24 -5.69
C PRO A 35 14.88 8.11 -5.82
N ASP A 36 15.78 7.93 -4.85
CA ASP A 36 16.73 6.81 -4.84
C ASP A 36 16.06 5.55 -4.28
N ASP A 37 15.88 4.55 -5.14
CA ASP A 37 15.22 3.28 -4.82
C ASP A 37 16.08 2.32 -3.99
N ASN A 38 17.38 2.60 -3.82
CA ASN A 38 18.24 1.81 -2.94
C ASN A 38 18.09 2.18 -1.46
N VAL A 39 17.41 3.29 -1.17
CA VAL A 39 17.15 3.75 0.20
C VAL A 39 15.95 2.98 0.75
N PRO A 40 16.11 2.20 1.85
CA PRO A 40 15.00 1.53 2.51
C PRO A 40 14.03 2.52 3.16
N VAL A 41 12.74 2.26 2.96
CA VAL A 41 11.66 3.15 3.40
C VAL A 41 10.60 2.35 4.15
N THR A 42 10.05 2.93 5.20
CA THR A 42 8.89 2.36 5.90
C THR A 42 7.67 3.28 5.77
N ILE A 43 6.51 2.72 5.48
CA ILE A 43 5.22 3.39 5.61
C ILE A 43 4.54 2.79 6.85
N ASN A 44 4.38 3.59 7.89
CA ASN A 44 3.65 3.21 9.10
C ASN A 44 2.18 3.52 8.89
N VAL A 45 1.33 2.50 9.00
CA VAL A 45 -0.10 2.58 8.75
C VAL A 45 -0.85 2.45 10.08
N ALA A 46 -1.58 3.51 10.45
CA ALA A 46 -2.41 3.52 11.63
C ALA A 46 -3.64 2.60 11.45
N PRO A 47 -4.25 2.11 12.55
CA PRO A 47 -5.49 1.34 12.49
C PRO A 47 -6.56 1.99 11.62
N GLY A 48 -7.22 1.17 10.79
CA GLY A 48 -8.26 1.61 9.86
C GLY A 48 -8.56 0.60 8.75
N GLU A 49 -9.65 0.86 8.06
CA GLU A 49 -10.00 0.19 6.80
C GLU A 49 -9.60 1.08 5.62
N TYR A 50 -8.75 0.53 4.75
CA TYR A 50 -8.24 1.18 3.56
C TYR A 50 -8.85 0.53 2.34
N HIS A 51 -9.93 1.11 1.83
CA HIS A 51 -10.64 0.63 0.63
C HIS A 51 -9.91 1.15 -0.61
N GLU A 52 -8.88 0.43 -1.04
CA GLU A 52 -8.01 0.83 -2.14
C GLU A 52 -7.33 -0.35 -2.83
N ARG A 53 -6.91 -0.14 -4.08
CA ARG A 53 -6.04 -1.04 -4.83
C ARG A 53 -4.63 -0.47 -4.87
N LEU A 54 -3.65 -1.29 -4.52
CA LEU A 54 -2.25 -0.87 -4.43
C LEU A 54 -1.39 -1.55 -5.49
N GLU A 55 -0.50 -0.78 -6.09
CA GLU A 55 0.62 -1.28 -6.90
C GLU A 55 1.94 -0.84 -6.27
N ILE A 56 2.72 -1.81 -5.84
CA ILE A 56 4.02 -1.61 -5.21
C ILE A 56 5.09 -2.01 -6.21
N ARG A 57 5.72 -0.99 -6.80
CA ARG A 57 6.80 -1.15 -7.80
C ARG A 57 8.17 -0.65 -7.31
N ARG A 58 8.20 -0.07 -6.10
CA ARG A 58 9.43 0.43 -5.49
C ARG A 58 10.06 -0.69 -4.65
N PRO A 59 11.36 -0.99 -4.83
CA PRO A 59 12.06 -1.93 -3.96
C PRO A 59 12.36 -1.35 -2.57
N ASN A 60 12.83 -2.19 -1.65
CA ASN A 60 13.25 -1.80 -0.31
C ASN A 60 12.15 -1.08 0.49
N LEU A 61 10.89 -1.50 0.31
CA LEU A 61 9.72 -0.88 0.94
C LEU A 61 9.13 -1.80 2.01
N THR A 62 8.95 -1.26 3.21
CA THR A 62 8.13 -1.89 4.26
C THR A 62 6.83 -1.11 4.43
N ILE A 63 5.68 -1.77 4.31
CA ILE A 63 4.39 -1.23 4.75
C ILE A 63 4.01 -1.96 6.03
N ARG A 64 3.96 -1.23 7.14
CA ARG A 64 3.81 -1.79 8.48
C ARG A 64 2.56 -1.23 9.15
N GLY A 65 1.59 -2.08 9.42
CA GLY A 65 0.49 -1.78 10.31
C GLY A 65 0.84 -2.00 11.79
N GLU A 66 -0.12 -1.76 12.67
CA GLU A 66 0.01 -2.07 14.10
C GLU A 66 -0.22 -3.56 14.37
N THR A 67 -1.34 -4.10 13.87
CA THR A 67 -1.68 -5.54 13.91
C THR A 67 -2.50 -5.93 12.68
N ALA A 68 -2.54 -7.23 12.38
CA ALA A 68 -3.32 -7.75 11.25
C ALA A 68 -4.83 -7.43 11.36
N GLU A 69 -5.37 -7.34 12.56
CA GLU A 69 -6.78 -7.06 12.83
C GLU A 69 -7.11 -5.56 12.75
N SER A 70 -6.14 -4.71 13.05
CA SER A 70 -6.35 -3.26 13.18
C SER A 70 -6.16 -2.52 11.85
N VAL A 71 -5.37 -3.05 10.92
CA VAL A 71 -5.12 -2.46 9.60
C VAL A 71 -5.58 -3.41 8.50
N ARG A 72 -6.60 -3.01 7.75
CA ARG A 72 -7.21 -3.83 6.69
C ARG A 72 -7.18 -3.10 5.36
N ILE A 73 -6.47 -3.65 4.38
CA ILE A 73 -6.48 -3.19 2.98
C ILE A 73 -7.53 -4.00 2.24
N ILE A 74 -8.59 -3.33 1.79
CA ILE A 74 -9.80 -3.97 1.28
C ILE A 74 -9.96 -3.63 -0.19
N GLY A 75 -9.91 -4.65 -1.04
CA GLY A 75 -10.30 -4.54 -2.44
C GLY A 75 -11.81 -4.64 -2.55
N ASP A 76 -12.44 -3.56 -3.01
CA ASP A 76 -13.89 -3.41 -3.18
C ASP A 76 -14.30 -3.33 -4.66
N LEU A 77 -13.37 -3.58 -5.59
CA LEU A 77 -13.62 -3.65 -7.03
C LEU A 77 -14.41 -4.90 -7.37
N GLY A 78 -15.71 -4.80 -7.05
CA GLY A 78 -16.87 -5.47 -7.62
C GLY A 78 -16.71 -5.74 -9.10
N ALA A 79 -17.26 -6.86 -9.58
CA ALA A 79 -17.41 -7.24 -10.97
C ALA A 79 -18.43 -6.33 -11.70
N PHE A 80 -18.44 -5.04 -11.34
CA PHE A 80 -19.41 -4.02 -11.71
C PHE A 80 -18.75 -2.74 -12.27
N MET A 81 -17.43 -2.73 -12.49
CA MET A 81 -16.96 -1.99 -13.66
C MET A 81 -17.31 -2.87 -14.86
N ASP A 82 -18.37 -2.51 -15.56
CA ASP A 82 -18.58 -2.99 -16.92
C ASP A 82 -17.24 -2.83 -17.65
N ALA A 83 -16.68 -3.95 -18.09
CA ALA A 83 -15.62 -3.90 -19.06
C ALA A 83 -16.25 -3.25 -20.29
N ASP A 84 -15.86 -2.01 -20.59
CA ASP A 84 -16.34 -1.21 -21.72
C ASP A 84 -16.07 -1.88 -23.09
N ASP A 85 -15.51 -3.10 -23.09
CA ASP A 85 -15.10 -3.89 -24.24
C ASP A 85 -15.75 -5.28 -24.34
N GLY A 86 -16.65 -5.67 -23.43
CA GLY A 86 -17.37 -6.96 -23.51
C GLY A 86 -16.47 -8.20 -23.39
N LEU A 87 -15.20 -8.05 -23.01
CA LEU A 87 -14.28 -9.14 -22.79
C LEU A 87 -14.23 -9.47 -21.31
N LYS A 88 -14.68 -10.69 -20.96
CA LYS A 88 -14.62 -11.22 -19.59
C LYS A 88 -13.25 -10.91 -18.97
N LEU A 89 -13.25 -10.09 -17.92
CA LEU A 89 -12.06 -9.80 -17.13
C LEU A 89 -11.60 -11.13 -16.50
N GLY A 90 -10.61 -11.79 -17.10
CA GLY A 90 -10.01 -12.98 -16.50
C GLY A 90 -9.45 -12.67 -15.10
N THR A 91 -9.21 -13.71 -14.31
CA THR A 91 -8.70 -13.69 -12.91
C THR A 91 -7.40 -12.91 -12.69
N PHE A 92 -6.77 -12.41 -13.76
CA PHE A 92 -5.55 -11.61 -13.72
C PHE A 92 -5.75 -10.15 -13.30
N ARG A 93 -7.00 -9.66 -13.16
CA ARG A 93 -7.29 -8.23 -12.91
C ARG A 93 -7.94 -7.90 -11.55
N THR A 94 -8.11 -8.88 -10.67
CA THR A 94 -8.83 -8.74 -9.38
C THR A 94 -7.90 -8.68 -8.16
N TYR A 95 -6.70 -8.12 -8.25
CA TYR A 95 -5.84 -7.96 -7.07
C TYR A 95 -6.26 -6.75 -6.22
N THR A 96 -6.18 -6.90 -4.89
CA THR A 96 -6.18 -5.79 -3.93
C THR A 96 -4.80 -5.15 -3.84
N VAL A 97 -3.74 -5.97 -3.78
CA VAL A 97 -2.34 -5.53 -3.75
C VAL A 97 -1.55 -6.29 -4.80
N PHE A 98 -0.82 -5.56 -5.64
CA PHE A 98 0.12 -6.10 -6.62
C PHE A 98 1.54 -5.63 -6.26
N VAL A 99 2.46 -6.58 -6.16
CA VAL A 99 3.86 -6.33 -5.82
C VAL A 99 4.73 -6.77 -7.00
N ASP A 100 5.46 -5.81 -7.55
CA ASP A 100 6.40 -5.98 -8.68
C ASP A 100 7.70 -5.23 -8.38
N ALA A 101 8.37 -5.67 -7.31
CA ALA A 101 9.64 -5.15 -6.81
C ALA A 101 10.31 -6.17 -5.89
N HIS A 102 11.63 -6.05 -5.71
CA HIS A 102 12.38 -6.85 -4.73
C HIS A 102 12.38 -6.20 -3.35
N ASP A 103 12.63 -7.00 -2.31
CA ASP A 103 12.79 -6.53 -0.93
C ASP A 103 11.62 -5.70 -0.40
N VAL A 104 10.40 -6.15 -0.71
CA VAL A 104 9.15 -5.60 -0.18
C VAL A 104 8.68 -6.42 1.01
N ALA A 105 8.31 -5.74 2.10
CA ALA A 105 7.72 -6.35 3.29
C ALA A 105 6.35 -5.73 3.58
N LEU A 106 5.35 -6.59 3.83
CA LEU A 106 4.03 -6.22 4.33
C LEU A 106 3.87 -6.84 5.72
N GLU A 107 3.77 -6.00 6.75
CA GLU A 107 3.85 -6.43 8.14
C GLU A 107 2.63 -5.95 8.92
N ASN A 108 2.12 -6.82 9.82
CA ASN A 108 1.07 -6.47 10.79
C ASN A 108 -0.15 -5.77 10.15
N LEU A 109 -0.62 -6.31 9.03
CA LEU A 109 -1.81 -5.84 8.32
C LEU A 109 -2.50 -7.01 7.62
N SER A 110 -3.78 -6.86 7.33
CA SER A 110 -4.55 -7.81 6.52
C SER A 110 -4.82 -7.24 5.14
N ILE A 111 -4.81 -8.12 4.13
CA ILE A 111 -5.21 -7.80 2.76
C ILE A 111 -6.41 -8.67 2.43
N GLU A 112 -7.49 -8.02 2.03
CA GLU A 112 -8.75 -8.69 1.74
C GLU A 112 -9.21 -8.34 0.33
N ASN A 113 -9.79 -9.32 -0.33
CA ASN A 113 -10.54 -9.12 -1.55
C ASN A 113 -11.98 -9.52 -1.26
N LYS A 114 -12.92 -8.56 -1.24
CA LYS A 114 -14.34 -8.83 -0.94
C LYS A 114 -15.10 -9.46 -2.11
N GLN A 115 -14.41 -9.77 -3.21
CA GLN A 115 -14.93 -10.50 -4.36
C GLN A 115 -14.32 -11.89 -4.45
N GLY A 116 -14.91 -12.84 -3.72
CA GLY A 116 -14.55 -14.25 -3.71
C GLY A 116 -15.70 -15.09 -3.18
#